data_AF-A0A4R5JUV5-F1
#
_entry.id   AF-A0A4R5JUV5-F1
#
_cell.length_a   1.000
_cell.length_b   1.000
_cell.length_c   1.000
_cell.angle_alpha   90.00
_cell.angle_beta   90.00
_cell.angle_gamma   90.00
#
_symmetry.space_group_name_H-M   'P 1'
#
loop_
_entity.id
_entity.type
_entity.pdbx_description
1 polymer ?
#
loop_
_entity_poly.entity_id
_entity_poly.type
_entity_poly.pdbx_seq_one_letter_code
_entity_poly.pdbx_strand_id
1 'polypeptide(L)'
;MKAACFLLLAFSAWPLMALEIDEQPSAKGQTATETWLQLQARNEKASKTPQAATPKEREQSMQRWLDSYKYAIPDFYRWESVGSADK
;
A
#
# COMPACT_ATOMS: atom_id res chain seq x y z
N MET A 1 43.33 -24.24 19.85
CA MET A 1 41.90 -24.59 19.60
C MET A 1 40.94 -23.69 20.37
N LYS A 2 41.06 -23.53 21.70
CA LYS A 2 40.19 -22.64 22.50
C LYS A 2 40.14 -21.18 22.02
N ALA A 3 41.28 -20.58 21.69
CA ALA A 3 41.36 -19.21 21.19
C ALA A 3 40.62 -19.02 19.85
N ALA A 4 40.66 -20.02 18.96
CA ALA A 4 39.94 -19.99 17.68
C ALA A 4 38.41 -20.08 17.89
N CYS A 5 37.95 -20.86 18.86
CA CYS A 5 36.54 -20.91 19.23
C CYS A 5 36.03 -19.58 19.80
N PHE A 6 36.83 -18.89 20.63
CA PHE A 6 36.46 -17.57 21.14
C PHE A 6 36.40 -16.51 20.03
N LEU A 7 37.31 -16.58 19.06
CA LEU A 7 37.34 -15.65 17.92
C LEU A 7 36.14 -15.88 16.98
N LEU A 8 35.75 -17.13 16.74
CA LEU A 8 34.56 -17.49 15.96
C LEU A 8 33.26 -17.07 16.65
N LEU A 9 33.18 -17.23 17.98
CA LEU A 9 32.03 -16.75 18.77
C LEU A 9 31.90 -15.23 18.72
N ALA A 10 33.01 -14.50 18.82
CA ALA A 10 33.01 -13.03 18.70
C ALA A 10 32.57 -12.56 17.30
N PHE A 11 33.01 -13.25 16.24
CA PHE A 11 32.62 -12.93 14.86
C PHE A 11 31.13 -13.21 14.58
N SER A 12 30.55 -14.21 15.24
CA SER A 12 29.13 -14.55 15.12
C SER A 12 28.18 -13.56 15.81
N ALA A 13 28.70 -12.69 16.70
CA ALA A 13 27.92 -11.66 17.38
C ALA A 13 27.86 -10.33 16.60
N TRP A 14 28.66 -10.19 15.53
CA TRP A 14 28.68 -9.00 14.69
C TRP A 14 27.34 -8.63 14.01
N PRO A 15 26.50 -9.57 13.52
CA PRO A 15 25.23 -9.20 12.87
C PRO A 15 24.20 -8.63 13.85
N LEU A 16 24.37 -8.79 15.17
CA LEU A 16 23.49 -8.14 16.16
C LEU A 16 23.73 -6.62 16.26
N MET A 17 24.84 -6.12 15.72
CA MET A 17 25.11 -4.68 15.59
C MET A 17 24.65 -4.11 14.24
N ALA A 18 24.26 -4.97 13.29
CA ALA A 18 23.57 -4.58 12.07
C ALA A 18 22.06 -4.47 12.34
N LEU A 19 21.69 -3.65 13.32
CA LEU A 19 20.38 -3.00 13.29
C LEU A 19 20.48 -1.94 12.19
N GLU A 20 20.24 -2.38 10.97
CA GLU A 20 19.91 -1.51 9.84
C GLU A 20 18.58 -0.85 10.20
N ILE A 21 18.66 0.20 11.02
CA ILE A 21 17.63 1.22 10.99
C ILE A 21 17.78 1.79 9.60
N ASP A 22 16.93 1.29 8.71
CA ASP A 22 16.79 1.73 7.35
C ASP A 22 16.25 3.18 7.38
N GLU A 23 17.06 4.11 7.88
CA GLU A 23 16.91 5.53 7.57
C GLU A 23 17.32 5.69 6.10
N GLN A 24 16.46 5.16 5.25
CA GLN A 24 16.49 5.37 3.83
C GLN A 24 16.64 6.88 3.59
N PRO A 25 17.55 7.36 2.72
CA PRO A 25 17.86 8.78 2.49
C PRO A 25 16.69 9.65 2.02
N SER A 26 15.49 9.09 1.95
CA SER A 26 14.24 9.75 1.59
C SER A 26 13.51 10.41 2.78
N ALA A 27 14.12 10.36 3.97
CA ALA A 27 13.58 10.78 5.27
C ALA A 27 13.03 12.23 5.37
N LYS A 28 13.23 13.10 4.37
CA LYS A 28 12.63 14.45 4.38
C LYS A 28 11.42 14.61 3.44
N GLY A 29 11.35 13.83 2.35
CA GLY A 29 10.25 13.87 1.40
C GLY A 29 9.15 12.85 1.71
N GLN A 30 9.52 11.68 2.26
CA GLN A 30 8.59 10.60 2.56
C GLN A 30 7.77 10.83 3.84
N THR A 31 8.23 11.66 4.77
CA THR A 31 7.56 11.84 6.07
C THR A 31 6.16 12.44 5.94
N ALA A 32 5.98 13.45 5.08
CA ALA A 32 4.67 14.03 4.85
C ALA A 32 3.71 13.01 4.24
N THR A 33 4.15 12.30 3.19
CA THR A 33 3.33 11.28 2.52
C THR A 33 2.98 10.13 3.45
N GLU A 34 3.95 9.61 4.21
CA GLU A 34 3.73 8.54 5.18
C GLU A 34 2.77 8.98 6.29
N THR A 35 2.90 10.24 6.74
CA THR A 35 1.96 10.81 7.71
C THR A 35 0.55 10.85 7.13
N TRP A 36 0.37 11.26 5.87
CA TRP A 36 -0.94 11.26 5.21
C TRP A 36 -1.52 9.86 5.03
N LEU A 37 -0.69 8.88 4.66
CA LEU A 37 -1.10 7.48 4.52
C LEU A 37 -1.56 6.90 5.85
N GLN A 38 -0.80 7.12 6.92
CA GLN A 38 -1.19 6.67 8.26
C GLN A 38 -2.46 7.37 8.75
N LEU A 39 -2.59 8.67 8.51
CA LEU A 39 -3.77 9.46 8.87
C LEU A 39 -5.04 8.95 8.16
N GLN A 40 -4.92 8.66 6.86
CA GLN A 40 -6.01 8.13 6.03
C GLN A 40 -6.40 6.72 6.47
N ALA A 41 -5.42 5.82 6.66
CA ALA A 41 -5.67 4.44 7.08
C ALA A 41 -6.33 4.36 8.47
N ARG A 42 -5.92 5.22 9.41
CA ARG A 42 -6.50 5.28 10.76
C ARG A 42 -7.84 5.99 10.82
N ASN A 43 -8.27 6.66 9.75
CA ASN A 43 -9.50 7.44 9.67
C ASN A 43 -9.63 8.49 10.81
N GLU A 44 -8.51 9.02 11.28
CA GLU A 44 -8.45 9.93 12.43
C GLU A 44 -8.88 11.37 12.09
N LYS A 45 -8.97 11.71 10.80
CA LYS A 45 -9.32 13.05 10.30
C LYS A 45 -10.49 13.00 9.32
N ALA A 46 -11.58 12.37 9.73
CA ALA A 46 -12.85 12.51 9.01
C ALA A 46 -13.25 13.99 8.91
N SER A 47 -13.84 14.38 7.77
CA SER A 47 -14.34 15.74 7.57
C SER A 47 -15.41 16.07 8.62
N LYS A 48 -15.34 17.27 9.21
CA LYS A 48 -16.39 17.77 10.12
C LYS A 48 -17.68 18.13 9.38
N THR A 49 -17.61 18.33 8.07
CA THR A 49 -18.77 18.64 7.22
C THR A 49 -19.20 17.36 6.50
N PRO A 50 -20.31 16.71 6.94
CA PRO A 50 -20.83 15.55 6.24
C PRO A 50 -21.38 15.98 4.87
N GLN A 51 -20.87 15.37 3.80
CA GLN A 51 -21.36 15.59 2.45
C GLN A 51 -22.47 14.57 2.16
N ALA A 52 -23.71 14.94 2.46
CA ALA A 52 -24.86 14.11 2.16
C ALA A 52 -25.32 14.38 0.71
N ALA A 53 -25.41 13.32 -0.09
CA ALA A 53 -26.02 13.43 -1.41
C ALA A 53 -27.51 13.78 -1.28
N THR A 54 -27.97 14.74 -2.06
CA THR A 54 -29.41 15.05 -2.19
C THR A 54 -30.15 13.87 -2.83
N PRO A 55 -31.48 13.76 -2.68
CA PRO A 55 -32.26 12.72 -3.35
C PRO A 55 -32.05 12.70 -4.87
N LYS A 56 -31.95 13.88 -5.51
CA LYS A 56 -31.70 14.01 -6.95
C LYS A 56 -30.33 13.47 -7.35
N GLU A 57 -29.28 13.76 -6.59
CA GLU A 57 -27.93 13.27 -6.87
C GLU A 57 -27.83 11.75 -6.67
N ARG A 58 -28.51 11.21 -5.64
CA ARG A 58 -28.60 9.76 -5.45
C ARG A 58 -29.27 9.08 -6.64
N GLU A 59 -30.40 9.61 -7.10
CA GLU A 59 -31.09 9.07 -8.28
C GLU A 59 -30.21 9.12 -9.53
N GLN A 60 -29.52 10.23 -9.77
CA GLN A 60 -28.58 10.32 -10.90
C GLN A 60 -27.42 9.33 -10.77
N SER A 61 -26.90 9.12 -9.56
CA SER A 61 -25.83 8.12 -9.34
C SER A 61 -26.32 6.70 -9.61
N MET A 62 -27.56 6.38 -9.21
CA MET A 62 -28.21 5.10 -9.48
C MET A 62 -28.41 4.91 -10.99
N GLN A 63 -28.89 5.94 -11.68
CA GLN A 63 -29.06 5.90 -13.13
C GLN A 63 -27.73 5.66 -13.85
N ARG A 64 -26.65 6.37 -13.47
CA ARG A 64 -25.31 6.15 -14.06
C ARG A 64 -24.80 4.73 -13.82
N TRP A 65 -25.06 4.17 -12.64
CA TRP A 65 -24.71 2.80 -12.35
C TRP A 65 -25.47 1.81 -13.25
N LEU A 66 -26.77 2.01 -13.44
CA LEU A 66 -27.57 1.22 -14.38
C LEU A 66 -27.07 1.39 -15.83
N ASP A 67 -26.70 2.61 -16.22
CA ASP A 67 -26.17 2.91 -17.55
C ASP A 67 -24.82 2.23 -17.80
N SER A 68 -24.03 1.96 -16.76
CA SER A 68 -22.74 1.27 -16.91
C SER A 68 -22.87 -0.12 -17.52
N TYR A 69 -23.99 -0.82 -17.27
CA TYR A 69 -24.27 -2.14 -17.85
C TYR A 69 -24.64 -2.11 -19.33
N LYS A 70 -24.92 -0.93 -19.90
CA LYS A 70 -25.25 -0.79 -21.33
C LYS A 70 -24.01 -0.90 -22.22
N TYR A 71 -22.84 -0.69 -21.66
CA TYR A 71 -21.58 -0.70 -22.39
C TYR A 71 -20.86 -2.01 -22.15
N ALA A 72 -20.49 -2.70 -23.24
CA ALA A 72 -19.62 -3.85 -23.15
C ALA A 72 -18.27 -3.43 -22.54
N ILE A 73 -17.70 -4.28 -21.69
CA ILE A 73 -16.33 -4.09 -21.20
C ILE A 73 -15.41 -4.16 -22.42
N PRO A 74 -14.61 -3.12 -22.72
CA PRO A 74 -13.69 -3.15 -23.83
C PRO A 74 -12.75 -4.35 -23.76
N ASP A 75 -12.46 -4.98 -24.90
CA ASP A 75 -11.68 -6.22 -24.93
C ASP A 75 -10.25 -6.07 -24.41
N PHE A 76 -9.68 -4.86 -24.42
CA PHE A 76 -8.35 -4.61 -23.83
C PHE A 76 -8.32 -4.63 -22.29
N TYR A 77 -9.48 -4.58 -21.62
CA TYR A 77 -9.60 -4.82 -20.18
C TYR A 77 -9.88 -6.29 -19.85
N ARG A 78 -10.02 -7.15 -20.88
CA ARG A 78 -10.12 -8.59 -20.67
C ARG A 78 -8.74 -9.05 -20.21
N TRP A 79 -8.64 -9.46 -18.95
CA TRP A 79 -7.45 -10.12 -18.47
C TRP A 79 -7.33 -11.46 -19.23
N GLU A 80 -6.39 -11.55 -20.16
CA GLU A 80 -5.90 -12.86 -20.59
C GLU A 80 -5.12 -13.44 -19.40
N SER A 81 -5.40 -14.69 -19.07
CA SER A 81 -5.01 -15.27 -17.80
C SER A 81 -3.53 -15.02 -17.44
N VAL A 82 -3.26 -14.36 -16.31
CA VAL A 82 -1.92 -14.36 -15.67
C VAL A 82 -1.67 -15.77 -15.13
N GLY A 83 -1.25 -16.67 -16.02
CA GLY A 83 -1.14 -18.09 -15.70
C GLY A 83 -0.75 -18.99 -16.88
N SER A 84 -0.80 -18.50 -18.12
CA SER A 84 -0.20 -19.21 -19.27
C SER A 84 1.29 -18.89 -19.40
N ALA A 85 2.02 -18.91 -18.28
CA ALA A 85 3.47 -19.13 -18.33
C ALA A 85 3.64 -20.65 -18.42
N ASP A 86 3.75 -21.11 -19.67
CA ASP A 86 3.96 -22.50 -20.04
C ASP A 86 5.17 -23.09 -19.29
N LYS A 87 5.08 -24.38 -18.98
CA LYS A 87 6.16 -25.18 -18.39
C LYS A 87 7.23 -25.52 -19.41
#